data_AF-A0A950ZF69-F1
#
_entry.id   AF-A0A950ZF69-F1
#
_cell.length_a   1.000
_cell.length_b   1.000
_cell.length_c   1.000
_cell.angle_alpha   90.00
_cell.angle_beta   90.00
_cell.angle_gamma   90.00
#
_symmetry.space_group_name_H-M   'P 1'
#
loop_
_entity.id
_entity.type
_entity.pdbx_description
1 polymer ?
#
loop_
_entity_poly.entity_id
_entity_poly.type
_entity_poly.pdbx_seq_one_letter_code
_entity_poly.pdbx_strand_id
1 'polypeptide(L)'
;MMRTAATVRADRWFDVDDGERGRLLLRASLATVVIGAALSAVVAQLVSSATPARADAGADSSLFSYTNQDRASNGVRSVVWNGTLGAIGEGARYGCGGITVNGRSVDMIQRNYFSHVIAGCGQYVFSMMSAYGVHYQSAGENIGWVSGEGSGGQAAGYINGQFMNSPDHRSNILNGNYTDLGVGSAVSPPGVSWTGAGSPGYQDVWMFSEEFAQLHSTPPPPPPPPPRPTGGGPPRNSPAPGAPGQPPVTTGPAATPTPSATPTPTPVPAGLLPAIAPAPPIYQFQGLLPGSVESVLEAFLIA
;
A
#
# COMPACT_ATOMS: atom_id res chain seq x y z
N MET A 1 2.38 -84.18 75.48
CA MET A 1 2.60 -83.41 76.73
C MET A 1 3.90 -82.65 76.58
N MET A 2 3.86 -81.32 76.60
CA MET A 2 4.87 -80.43 77.21
C MET A 2 4.39 -78.99 76.95
N ARG A 3 3.87 -78.38 78.01
CA ARG A 3 3.65 -76.94 78.13
C ARG A 3 4.90 -76.35 78.77
N THR A 4 5.30 -75.16 78.35
CA THR A 4 5.99 -74.20 79.21
C THR A 4 5.31 -72.84 79.10
N ALA A 5 4.90 -72.34 80.27
CA ALA A 5 4.47 -70.99 80.58
C ALA A 5 5.69 -70.02 80.51
N ALA A 6 5.63 -68.69 80.61
CA ALA A 6 4.70 -67.84 81.32
C ALA A 6 4.79 -66.37 80.86
N THR A 7 3.60 -65.77 80.86
CA THR A 7 3.11 -64.44 81.22
C THR A 7 4.02 -63.39 81.93
N VAL A 8 3.64 -62.11 81.67
CA VAL A 8 3.65 -60.89 82.52
C VAL A 8 4.71 -59.80 82.24
N ARG A 9 4.29 -58.67 81.64
CA ARG A 9 4.11 -57.37 82.34
C ARG A 9 3.38 -56.33 81.47
N ALA A 10 2.37 -55.70 82.08
CA ALA A 10 1.81 -54.40 81.72
C ALA A 10 2.86 -53.30 82.05
N ASP A 11 2.85 -52.10 81.46
CA ASP A 11 2.00 -50.95 81.83
C ASP A 11 2.05 -49.90 80.70
N ARG A 12 0.91 -49.52 80.11
CA ARG A 12 0.21 -48.22 80.26
C ARG A 12 1.05 -46.95 80.02
N TRP A 13 0.73 -46.22 78.93
CA TRP A 13 0.52 -44.76 78.96
C TRP A 13 -0.09 -44.22 77.64
N PHE A 14 -1.21 -43.49 77.80
CA PHE A 14 -1.94 -42.56 76.89
C PHE A 14 -2.44 -43.13 75.54
N ASP A 15 -3.73 -43.41 75.33
CA ASP A 15 -4.93 -42.54 75.24
C ASP A 15 -4.97 -41.64 73.99
N VAL A 16 -6.19 -41.49 73.44
CA VAL A 16 -6.68 -40.68 72.31
C VAL A 16 -6.74 -41.41 70.96
N ASP A 17 -7.82 -41.38 70.19
CA ASP A 17 -9.28 -41.26 70.37
C ASP A 17 -9.85 -41.58 68.95
N ASP A 18 -11.07 -42.11 68.89
CA ASP A 18 -11.76 -42.56 67.68
C ASP A 18 -12.23 -41.39 66.80
N GLY A 19 -11.30 -40.72 66.12
CA GLY A 19 -11.59 -39.49 65.36
C GLY A 19 -11.38 -39.50 63.84
N GLU A 20 -10.70 -40.50 63.24
CA GLU A 20 -10.17 -40.37 61.87
C GLU A 20 -10.63 -41.42 60.84
N ARG A 21 -11.65 -42.23 61.13
CA ARG A 21 -12.19 -43.20 60.14
C ARG A 21 -13.38 -42.70 59.32
N GLY A 22 -13.91 -41.52 59.63
CA GLY A 22 -15.07 -40.93 58.93
C GLY A 22 -14.76 -39.86 57.88
N ARG A 23 -13.48 -39.53 57.62
CA ARG A 23 -13.10 -38.42 56.72
C ARG A 23 -12.29 -38.83 55.49
N LEU A 24 -12.08 -40.12 55.26
CA LEU A 24 -11.30 -40.65 54.12
C LEU A 24 -12.14 -41.17 52.96
N LEU A 25 -13.47 -41.01 52.99
CA LEU A 25 -14.38 -41.32 51.88
C LEU A 25 -15.20 -40.10 51.42
N LEU A 26 -14.60 -38.90 51.51
CA LEU A 26 -15.09 -37.70 50.80
C LEU A 26 -13.92 -36.85 50.27
N ARG A 27 -12.91 -37.50 49.70
CA ARG A 27 -11.87 -36.85 48.87
C ARG A 27 -11.51 -37.68 47.64
N ALA A 28 -12.51 -38.37 47.08
CA ALA A 28 -12.36 -39.16 45.86
C ALA A 28 -13.39 -38.72 44.80
N SER A 29 -13.47 -37.43 44.51
CA SER A 29 -14.19 -36.90 43.34
C SER A 29 -13.94 -35.39 43.20
N LEU A 30 -12.71 -35.00 42.81
CA LEU A 30 -12.38 -33.69 42.22
C LEU A 30 -10.91 -33.57 41.78
N ALA A 31 -10.25 -34.68 41.41
CA ALA A 31 -8.85 -34.65 40.95
C ALA A 31 -8.64 -35.33 39.57
N THR A 32 -9.71 -35.49 38.78
CA THR A 32 -9.63 -36.12 37.43
C THR A 32 -10.36 -35.36 36.32
N VAL A 33 -10.86 -34.14 36.59
CA VAL A 33 -11.42 -33.26 35.54
C VAL A 33 -10.57 -32.02 35.28
N VAL A 34 -9.63 -31.66 36.16
CA VAL A 34 -8.80 -30.46 35.98
C VAL A 34 -7.53 -30.71 35.13
N ILE A 35 -7.04 -31.95 35.04
CA ILE A 35 -5.83 -32.25 34.23
C ILE A 35 -6.14 -32.40 32.73
N GLY A 36 -7.34 -32.87 32.36
CA GLY A 36 -7.75 -32.98 30.95
C GLY A 36 -8.08 -31.62 30.29
N ALA A 37 -8.60 -30.66 31.08
CA ALA A 37 -8.88 -29.31 30.60
C ALA A 37 -7.61 -28.44 30.50
N ALA A 38 -6.61 -28.66 31.35
CA ALA A 38 -5.34 -27.93 31.30
C ALA A 38 -4.43 -28.35 30.13
N LEU A 39 -4.46 -29.63 29.72
CA LEU A 39 -3.71 -30.10 28.55
C LEU A 39 -4.37 -29.71 27.22
N SER A 40 -5.69 -29.53 27.19
CA SER A 40 -6.40 -29.08 25.97
C SER A 40 -6.30 -27.57 25.74
N ALA A 41 -6.09 -26.77 26.79
CA ALA A 41 -5.91 -25.32 26.68
C ALA A 41 -4.48 -24.91 26.28
N VAL A 42 -3.46 -25.72 26.59
CA VAL A 42 -2.06 -25.43 26.26
C VAL A 42 -1.70 -25.77 24.82
N VAL A 43 -2.41 -26.71 24.17
CA VAL A 43 -2.19 -27.04 22.75
C VAL A 43 -2.80 -25.99 21.81
N ALA A 44 -3.73 -25.15 22.29
CA ALA A 44 -4.38 -24.12 21.48
C ALA A 44 -3.62 -22.78 21.38
N GLN A 45 -2.47 -22.63 22.07
CA GLN A 45 -1.76 -21.33 22.16
C GLN A 45 -0.43 -21.23 21.40
N LEU A 46 -0.09 -22.18 20.52
CA LEU A 46 1.18 -22.13 19.76
C LEU A 46 1.04 -21.92 18.25
N VAL A 47 -0.16 -21.64 17.74
CA VAL A 47 -0.30 -20.97 16.45
C VAL A 47 -0.29 -19.47 16.70
N SER A 48 0.90 -18.91 16.94
CA SER A 48 1.19 -17.50 16.67
C SER A 48 0.85 -17.29 15.20
N SER A 49 -0.38 -16.88 14.92
CA SER A 49 -0.77 -16.40 13.61
C SER A 49 0.08 -15.16 13.40
N ALA A 50 1.14 -15.27 12.60
CA ALA A 50 1.95 -14.12 12.24
C ALA A 50 1.00 -13.01 11.83
N THR A 51 1.05 -11.88 12.54
CA THR A 51 0.22 -10.71 12.23
C THR A 51 0.46 -10.41 10.76
N PRO A 52 -0.56 -10.34 9.89
CA PRO A 52 -0.32 -10.14 8.47
C PRO A 52 0.36 -8.79 8.22
N ALA A 53 1.09 -8.68 7.10
CA ALA A 53 1.62 -7.40 6.64
C ALA A 53 0.52 -6.34 6.68
N ARG A 54 0.83 -5.17 7.24
CA ARG A 54 -0.18 -4.17 7.57
C ARG A 54 -0.06 -2.96 6.66
N ALA A 55 -1.19 -2.64 6.02
CA ALA A 55 -1.52 -1.38 5.37
C ALA A 55 -1.32 -0.17 6.30
N ASP A 56 -0.77 0.93 5.79
CA ASP A 56 -0.54 2.17 6.57
C ASP A 56 -0.88 3.42 5.75
N ALA A 57 -2.13 3.88 5.90
CA ALA A 57 -2.63 5.09 5.23
C ALA A 57 -1.82 6.37 5.56
N GLY A 58 -1.12 6.40 6.71
CA GLY A 58 -0.26 7.53 7.08
C GLY A 58 1.00 7.57 6.22
N ALA A 59 1.65 6.42 6.04
CA ALA A 59 2.79 6.26 5.15
C ALA A 59 2.41 6.59 3.69
N ASP A 60 1.25 6.12 3.23
CA ASP A 60 0.75 6.37 1.88
C ASP A 60 0.52 7.86 1.61
N SER A 61 -0.16 8.54 2.54
CA SER A 61 -0.41 9.98 2.44
C SER A 61 0.89 10.80 2.46
N SER A 62 1.91 10.32 3.18
CA SER A 62 3.22 10.96 3.25
C SER A 62 3.96 10.86 1.92
N LEU A 63 4.04 9.65 1.34
CA LEU A 63 4.69 9.44 0.05
C LEU A 63 3.97 10.21 -1.06
N PHE A 64 2.63 10.15 -1.13
CA PHE A 64 1.87 10.96 -2.10
C PHE A 64 2.16 12.47 -1.99
N SER A 65 2.29 12.99 -0.77
CA SER A 65 2.65 14.39 -0.55
C SER A 65 4.06 14.69 -1.06
N TYR A 66 5.04 13.84 -0.79
CA TYR A 66 6.41 14.02 -1.28
C TYR A 66 6.47 13.99 -2.81
N THR A 67 5.81 13.02 -3.45
CA THR A 67 5.73 12.92 -4.91
C THR A 67 5.16 14.19 -5.54
N ASN A 68 4.09 14.75 -4.96
CA ASN A 68 3.52 16.00 -5.46
C ASN A 68 4.38 17.24 -5.15
N GLN A 69 5.15 17.25 -4.07
CA GLN A 69 6.16 18.28 -3.80
C GLN A 69 7.27 18.25 -4.84
N ASP A 70 7.75 17.06 -5.21
CA ASP A 70 8.76 16.88 -6.26
C ASP A 70 8.23 17.28 -7.64
N ARG A 71 6.99 16.93 -7.96
CA ARG A 71 6.35 17.40 -9.20
C ARG A 71 6.28 18.92 -9.24
N ALA A 72 5.79 19.55 -8.18
CA ALA A 72 5.69 21.00 -8.09
C ALA A 72 7.06 21.70 -8.18
N SER A 73 8.09 21.18 -7.50
CA SER A 73 9.44 21.74 -7.50
C SER A 73 10.14 21.62 -8.87
N ASN A 74 9.73 20.66 -9.69
CA ASN A 74 10.22 20.46 -11.06
C ASN A 74 9.27 21.06 -12.13
N GLY A 75 8.27 21.86 -11.73
CA GLY A 75 7.35 22.52 -12.66
C GLY A 75 6.34 21.60 -13.35
N VAL A 76 6.15 20.38 -12.83
CA VAL A 76 5.19 19.39 -13.31
C VAL A 76 3.89 19.52 -12.50
N ARG A 77 2.74 19.40 -13.16
CA ARG A 77 1.43 19.47 -12.49
C ARG A 77 1.28 18.34 -11.46
N SER A 78 0.77 18.67 -10.28
CA SER A 78 0.42 17.65 -9.28
C SER A 78 -0.60 16.64 -9.81
N VAL A 79 -0.43 15.39 -9.44
CA VAL A 79 -1.39 14.30 -9.66
C VAL A 79 -2.46 14.30 -8.57
N VAL A 80 -3.63 13.79 -8.89
CA VAL A 80 -4.77 13.64 -7.98
C VAL A 80 -4.70 12.29 -7.29
N TRP A 81 -5.03 12.25 -5.99
CA TRP A 81 -5.15 10.99 -5.26
C TRP A 81 -6.30 10.15 -5.83
N ASN A 82 -6.00 8.92 -6.21
CA ASN A 82 -6.98 7.98 -6.72
C ASN A 82 -7.09 6.75 -5.79
N GLY A 83 -8.24 6.63 -5.10
CA GLY A 83 -8.45 5.57 -4.11
C GLY A 83 -8.45 4.15 -4.70
N THR A 84 -8.86 3.98 -5.96
CA THR A 84 -8.82 2.67 -6.63
C THR A 84 -7.37 2.26 -6.93
N LEU A 85 -6.57 3.18 -7.46
CA LEU A 85 -5.14 2.96 -7.65
C LEU A 85 -4.42 2.71 -6.32
N GLY A 86 -4.79 3.46 -5.26
CA GLY A 86 -4.22 3.25 -3.93
C GLY A 86 -4.54 1.87 -3.37
N ALA A 87 -5.79 1.41 -3.53
CA ALA A 87 -6.17 0.06 -3.12
C ALA A 87 -5.39 -1.03 -3.89
N ILE A 88 -5.17 -0.84 -5.21
CA ILE A 88 -4.36 -1.72 -6.07
C ILE A 88 -2.90 -1.77 -5.59
N GLY A 89 -2.29 -0.63 -5.31
CA GLY A 89 -0.93 -0.54 -4.78
C GLY A 89 -0.81 -1.17 -3.39
N GLU A 90 -1.84 -1.02 -2.55
CA GLU A 90 -1.77 -1.46 -1.15
C GLU A 90 -2.09 -2.96 -1.00
N GLY A 91 -3.38 -3.32 -1.04
CA GLY A 91 -3.86 -4.61 -0.53
C GLY A 91 -5.10 -5.20 -1.21
N ALA A 92 -5.59 -4.61 -2.30
CA ALA A 92 -6.79 -5.08 -2.99
C ALA A 92 -6.63 -6.53 -3.52
N ARG A 93 -7.66 -7.36 -3.33
CA ARG A 93 -7.60 -8.79 -3.70
C ARG A 93 -7.80 -8.99 -5.19
N TYR A 94 -6.83 -9.61 -5.85
CA TYR A 94 -6.84 -9.85 -7.29
C TYR A 94 -6.75 -11.34 -7.64
N GLY A 95 -7.55 -11.77 -8.62
CA GLY A 95 -7.42 -13.07 -9.24
C GLY A 95 -6.38 -13.02 -10.36
N CYS A 96 -5.23 -13.65 -10.17
CA CYS A 96 -4.11 -13.64 -11.09
C CYS A 96 -3.86 -15.04 -11.65
N GLY A 97 -4.30 -15.34 -12.86
CA GLY A 97 -3.98 -16.61 -13.53
C GLY A 97 -4.27 -17.89 -12.73
N GLY A 98 -5.34 -17.90 -11.92
CA GLY A 98 -5.73 -19.06 -11.10
C GLY A 98 -5.25 -19.02 -9.64
N ILE A 99 -4.47 -18.01 -9.24
CA ILE A 99 -4.17 -17.72 -7.83
C ILE A 99 -4.84 -16.43 -7.37
N THR A 100 -5.06 -16.28 -6.06
CA THR A 100 -5.48 -15.00 -5.47
C THR A 100 -4.28 -14.33 -4.82
N VAL A 101 -4.06 -13.07 -5.15
CA VAL A 101 -2.98 -12.24 -4.64
C VAL A 101 -3.57 -11.00 -3.97
N ASN A 102 -2.79 -10.31 -3.15
CA ASN A 102 -3.15 -8.99 -2.63
C ASN A 102 -2.61 -7.88 -3.55
N GLY A 103 -2.90 -6.63 -3.19
CA GLY A 103 -2.30 -5.46 -3.80
C GLY A 103 -0.78 -5.45 -3.63
N ARG A 104 -0.10 -4.62 -4.42
CA ARG A 104 1.34 -4.73 -4.70
C ARG A 104 2.20 -4.81 -3.43
N SER A 105 2.06 -3.84 -2.53
CA SER A 105 2.88 -3.73 -1.32
C SER A 105 2.64 -4.89 -0.36
N VAL A 106 1.38 -5.24 -0.10
CA VAL A 106 1.03 -6.38 0.77
C VAL A 106 1.46 -7.71 0.15
N ASP A 107 1.30 -7.89 -1.16
CA ASP A 107 1.65 -9.13 -1.86
C ASP A 107 3.16 -9.39 -1.86
N MET A 108 3.97 -8.37 -2.14
CA MET A 108 5.44 -8.48 -2.14
C MET A 108 6.00 -8.83 -0.75
N ILE A 109 5.41 -8.30 0.32
CA ILE A 109 5.78 -8.69 1.69
C ILE A 109 5.33 -10.12 1.98
N GLN A 110 4.03 -10.42 1.81
CA GLN A 110 3.46 -11.69 2.25
C GLN A 110 3.98 -12.89 1.48
N ARG A 111 4.25 -12.71 0.18
CA ARG A 111 4.76 -13.76 -0.70
C ARG A 111 6.26 -13.65 -0.95
N ASN A 112 6.93 -12.80 -0.18
CA ASN A 112 8.37 -12.79 -0.04
C ASN A 112 9.13 -12.61 -1.37
N TYR A 113 8.77 -11.59 -2.14
CA TYR A 113 9.41 -11.27 -3.42
C TYR A 113 9.42 -9.76 -3.66
N PHE A 114 10.28 -9.29 -4.56
CA PHE A 114 10.29 -7.90 -5.02
C PHE A 114 10.38 -7.88 -6.53
N SER A 115 9.29 -7.50 -7.22
CA SER A 115 9.22 -7.46 -8.68
C SER A 115 7.96 -6.75 -9.19
N HIS A 116 8.09 -6.08 -10.34
CA HIS A 116 6.95 -5.60 -11.13
C HIS A 116 6.08 -6.75 -11.68
N VAL A 117 6.68 -7.93 -11.90
CA VAL A 117 5.95 -9.13 -12.29
C VAL A 117 5.33 -9.76 -11.04
N ILE A 118 4.01 -9.94 -11.03
CA ILE A 118 3.30 -10.64 -9.96
C ILE A 118 3.75 -12.10 -9.95
N ALA A 119 4.38 -12.50 -8.84
CA ALA A 119 4.95 -13.82 -8.68
C ALA A 119 3.89 -14.93 -8.86
N GLY A 120 4.22 -15.96 -9.63
CA GLY A 120 3.39 -17.15 -9.81
C GLY A 120 2.29 -17.04 -10.88
N CYS A 121 2.06 -15.87 -11.46
CA CYS A 121 1.09 -15.71 -12.56
C CYS A 121 1.61 -14.89 -13.76
N GLY A 122 2.73 -14.18 -13.61
CA GLY A 122 3.39 -13.49 -14.73
C GLY A 122 2.68 -12.23 -15.22
N GLN A 123 1.60 -11.80 -14.55
CA GLN A 123 0.91 -10.55 -14.85
C GLN A 123 1.58 -9.36 -14.16
N TYR A 124 1.20 -8.15 -14.55
CA TYR A 124 1.68 -6.89 -13.98
C TYR A 124 0.54 -6.15 -13.29
N VAL A 125 0.85 -5.09 -12.54
CA VAL A 125 -0.16 -4.23 -11.90
C VAL A 125 -1.18 -3.68 -12.89
N PHE A 126 -0.81 -3.47 -14.15
CA PHE A 126 -1.70 -3.04 -15.23
C PHE A 126 -2.87 -4.00 -15.50
N SER A 127 -2.63 -5.31 -15.35
CA SER A 127 -3.70 -6.31 -15.42
C SER A 127 -4.67 -6.18 -14.25
N MET A 128 -4.17 -5.80 -13.07
CA MET A 128 -4.99 -5.49 -11.90
C MET A 128 -5.77 -4.19 -12.14
N MET A 129 -5.13 -3.11 -12.60
CA MET A 129 -5.81 -1.86 -12.97
C MET A 129 -6.98 -2.10 -13.93
N SER A 130 -6.78 -2.89 -14.98
CA SER A 130 -7.84 -3.26 -15.92
C SER A 130 -9.00 -4.02 -15.23
N ALA A 131 -8.69 -5.00 -14.37
CA ALA A 131 -9.70 -5.77 -13.66
C ALA A 131 -10.51 -4.95 -12.65
N TYR A 132 -9.94 -3.86 -12.14
CA TYR A 132 -10.59 -2.89 -11.26
C TYR A 132 -11.30 -1.75 -12.02
N GLY A 133 -11.36 -1.83 -13.35
CA GLY A 133 -12.07 -0.84 -14.18
C GLY A 133 -11.33 0.49 -14.35
N VAL A 134 -10.02 0.52 -14.15
CA VAL A 134 -9.20 1.71 -14.40
C VAL A 134 -8.89 1.78 -15.90
N HIS A 135 -9.50 2.74 -16.58
CA HIS A 135 -9.28 3.00 -18.00
C HIS A 135 -8.34 4.20 -18.19
N TYR A 136 -7.10 3.93 -18.60
CA TYR A 136 -6.04 4.92 -18.73
C TYR A 136 -5.48 4.99 -20.16
N GLN A 137 -4.80 6.10 -20.48
CA GLN A 137 -4.05 6.28 -21.73
C GLN A 137 -2.61 5.82 -21.59
N SER A 138 -2.00 6.12 -20.44
CA SER A 138 -0.67 5.67 -20.02
C SER A 138 -0.73 5.35 -18.52
N ALA A 139 0.14 4.46 -18.06
CA ALA A 139 0.26 4.09 -16.66
C ALA A 139 1.69 3.65 -16.34
N GLY A 140 2.11 3.82 -15.09
CA GLY A 140 3.43 3.45 -14.61
C GLY A 140 3.39 2.98 -13.15
N GLU A 141 4.40 2.22 -12.76
CA GLU A 141 4.56 1.68 -11.40
C GLU A 141 5.96 2.06 -10.90
N ASN A 142 6.06 2.61 -9.69
CA ASN A 142 7.29 2.59 -8.90
C ASN A 142 7.10 1.64 -7.72
N ILE A 143 8.10 0.81 -7.40
CA ILE A 143 8.11 -0.03 -6.21
C ILE A 143 9.42 0.16 -5.45
N GLY A 144 9.36 0.21 -4.13
CA GLY A 144 10.52 0.44 -3.29
C GLY A 144 10.35 -0.18 -1.92
N TRP A 145 11.46 -0.62 -1.31
CA TRP A 145 11.45 -1.10 0.07
C TRP A 145 12.62 -0.56 0.88
N VAL A 146 12.41 -0.44 2.19
CA VAL A 146 13.43 -0.03 3.16
C VAL A 146 13.24 -0.84 4.44
N SER A 147 14.33 -1.16 5.13
CA SER A 147 14.32 -1.92 6.38
C SER A 147 14.85 -1.09 7.54
N GLY A 148 14.28 -1.26 8.73
CA GLY A 148 14.81 -0.67 9.97
C GLY A 148 14.43 0.80 10.20
N GLU A 149 13.47 1.33 9.43
CA GLU A 149 12.93 2.68 9.64
C GLU A 149 11.88 2.69 10.75
N GLY A 150 11.97 3.68 11.64
CA GLY A 150 11.19 3.73 12.89
C GLY A 150 9.72 4.14 12.73
N SER A 151 9.31 4.63 11.55
CA SER A 151 7.91 4.97 11.26
C SER A 151 7.63 5.00 9.75
N GLY A 152 6.35 4.84 9.39
CA GLY A 152 5.91 4.89 7.99
C GLY A 152 6.23 6.22 7.28
N GLY A 153 6.17 7.35 8.00
CA GLY A 153 6.52 8.66 7.44
C GLY A 153 8.01 8.80 7.12
N GLN A 154 8.89 8.29 7.98
CA GLN A 154 10.34 8.27 7.70
C GLN A 154 10.67 7.33 6.55
N ALA A 155 10.06 6.14 6.53
CA ALA A 155 10.21 5.19 5.44
C ALA A 155 9.74 5.77 4.10
N ALA A 156 8.58 6.45 4.08
CA ALA A 156 8.06 7.14 2.90
C ALA A 156 9.01 8.23 2.39
N GLY A 157 9.54 9.07 3.28
CA GLY A 157 10.51 10.10 2.91
C GLY A 157 11.82 9.53 2.36
N TYR A 158 12.32 8.45 2.95
CA TYR A 158 13.49 7.74 2.45
C TYR A 158 13.24 7.19 1.04
N ILE A 159 12.13 6.45 0.85
CA ILE A 159 11.78 5.85 -0.45
C ILE A 159 11.57 6.89 -1.53
N ASN A 160 10.88 8.00 -1.23
CA ASN A 160 10.73 9.09 -2.17
C ASN A 160 12.10 9.64 -2.62
N GLY A 161 13.02 9.87 -1.68
CA GLY A 161 14.38 10.28 -1.99
C GLY A 161 15.12 9.28 -2.87
N GLN A 162 14.94 7.98 -2.63
CA GLN A 162 15.51 6.91 -3.46
C GLN A 162 14.91 6.91 -4.88
N PHE A 163 13.59 7.04 -5.01
CA PHE A 163 12.94 7.17 -6.32
C PHE A 163 13.46 8.37 -7.10
N MET A 164 13.57 9.54 -6.48
CA MET A 164 14.06 10.75 -7.15
C MET A 164 15.54 10.71 -7.54
N ASN A 165 16.33 9.86 -6.89
CA ASN A 165 17.74 9.61 -7.22
C ASN A 165 17.92 8.53 -8.30
N SER A 166 16.88 7.76 -8.61
CA SER A 166 16.89 6.75 -9.67
C SER A 166 16.27 7.33 -10.95
N PRO A 167 17.01 7.41 -12.07
CA PRO A 167 16.51 8.01 -13.31
C PRO A 167 15.17 7.43 -13.78
N ASP A 168 14.99 6.11 -13.70
CA ASP A 168 13.78 5.43 -14.16
C ASP A 168 12.57 5.77 -13.28
N HIS A 169 12.70 5.67 -11.95
CA HIS A 169 11.60 6.01 -11.03
C HIS A 169 11.27 7.51 -11.05
N ARG A 170 12.32 8.35 -11.11
CA ARG A 170 12.19 9.80 -11.26
C ARG A 170 11.44 10.14 -12.55
N SER A 171 11.66 9.40 -13.63
CA SER A 171 10.97 9.62 -14.90
C SER A 171 9.45 9.43 -14.75
N ASN A 172 9.00 8.43 -13.99
CA ASN A 172 7.58 8.25 -13.65
C ASN A 172 7.05 9.42 -12.81
N ILE A 173 7.74 9.78 -11.72
CA ILE A 173 7.32 10.87 -10.82
C ILE A 173 7.19 12.19 -11.59
N LEU A 174 8.08 12.46 -12.55
CA LEU A 174 8.10 13.71 -13.32
C LEU A 174 7.39 13.61 -14.68
N ASN A 175 6.76 12.48 -15.01
CA ASN A 175 6.01 12.34 -16.25
C ASN A 175 4.78 13.26 -16.20
N GLY A 176 4.74 14.23 -17.13
CA GLY A 176 3.69 15.24 -17.21
C GLY A 176 2.35 14.72 -17.73
N ASN A 177 2.31 13.50 -18.29
CA ASN A 177 1.09 12.89 -18.81
C ASN A 177 0.21 12.32 -17.70
N TYR A 178 0.79 11.86 -16.59
CA TYR A 178 0.02 11.30 -15.49
C TYR A 178 -0.85 12.35 -14.80
N THR A 179 -2.09 11.96 -14.51
CA THR A 179 -3.11 12.81 -13.88
C THR A 179 -3.47 12.32 -12.48
N ASP A 180 -3.33 11.02 -12.24
CA ASP A 180 -3.76 10.33 -11.05
C ASP A 180 -2.63 9.47 -10.49
N LEU A 181 -2.63 9.33 -9.18
CA LEU A 181 -1.70 8.48 -8.44
C LEU A 181 -2.43 7.77 -7.31
N GLY A 182 -2.21 6.48 -7.21
CA GLY A 182 -2.46 5.69 -6.02
C GLY A 182 -1.15 5.35 -5.33
N VAL A 183 -1.11 5.46 -4.01
CA VAL A 183 0.03 4.98 -3.21
C VAL A 183 -0.46 3.87 -2.30
N GLY A 184 0.34 2.82 -2.17
CA GLY A 184 0.09 1.78 -1.19
C GLY A 184 1.36 1.36 -0.47
N SER A 185 1.25 1.03 0.81
CA SER A 185 2.36 0.57 1.62
C SER A 185 2.01 -0.65 2.45
N ALA A 186 3.03 -1.40 2.84
CA ALA A 186 2.89 -2.49 3.78
C ALA A 186 4.16 -2.63 4.63
N VAL A 187 3.99 -2.89 5.92
CA VAL A 187 5.10 -3.22 6.82
C VAL A 187 5.13 -4.72 7.10
N SER A 188 6.33 -5.31 7.10
CA SER A 188 6.54 -6.70 7.51
C SER A 188 6.17 -6.88 8.98
N PRO A 189 5.66 -8.06 9.38
CA PRO A 189 5.35 -8.30 10.78
C PRO A 189 6.62 -8.24 11.65
N PRO A 190 6.54 -7.77 12.91
CA PRO A 190 7.70 -7.70 13.79
C PRO A 190 8.38 -9.07 13.96
N GLY A 191 9.70 -9.11 13.83
CA GLY A 191 10.49 -10.34 13.97
C GLY A 191 10.43 -11.30 12.78
N VAL A 192 9.69 -10.97 11.72
CA VAL A 192 9.66 -11.77 10.48
C VAL A 192 10.77 -11.32 9.55
N SER A 193 11.60 -12.27 9.13
CA SER A 193 12.63 -12.03 8.12
C SER A 193 12.03 -12.15 6.71
N TRP A 194 12.09 -11.07 5.95
CA TRP A 194 11.73 -10.98 4.55
C TRP A 194 12.98 -11.09 3.67
N THR A 195 13.02 -12.06 2.76
CA THR A 195 14.13 -12.35 1.87
C THR A 195 13.82 -12.05 0.41
N GLY A 196 12.74 -11.29 0.14
CA GLY A 196 12.30 -11.01 -1.23
C GLY A 196 13.31 -10.23 -2.07
N ALA A 197 14.27 -9.56 -1.43
CA ALA A 197 15.44 -8.92 -2.05
C ALA A 197 16.74 -9.73 -1.95
N GLY A 198 16.67 -11.01 -1.57
CA GLY A 198 17.82 -11.88 -1.37
C GLY A 198 18.25 -12.01 0.10
N SER A 199 19.47 -12.54 0.31
CA SER A 199 20.09 -12.70 1.63
C SER A 199 21.09 -11.57 1.92
N PRO A 200 21.28 -11.17 3.20
CA PRO A 200 20.60 -11.68 4.40
C PRO A 200 19.15 -11.20 4.44
N GLY A 201 18.22 -12.00 4.97
CA GLY A 201 16.83 -11.56 5.11
C GLY A 201 16.70 -10.33 6.02
N TYR A 202 15.74 -9.47 5.72
CA TYR A 202 15.53 -8.16 6.32
C TYR A 202 14.34 -8.19 7.29
N GLN A 203 14.41 -7.43 8.38
CA GLN A 203 13.31 -7.25 9.33
C GLN A 203 12.83 -5.80 9.28
N ASP A 204 11.63 -5.53 9.80
CA ASP A 204 11.03 -4.19 9.84
C ASP A 204 11.04 -3.54 8.45
N VAL A 205 10.64 -4.32 7.45
CA VAL A 205 10.62 -3.92 6.04
C VAL A 205 9.34 -3.16 5.76
N TRP A 206 9.49 -1.92 5.31
CA TRP A 206 8.44 -1.16 4.66
C TRP A 206 8.53 -1.36 3.15
N MET A 207 7.42 -1.71 2.53
CA MET A 207 7.24 -1.83 1.10
C MET A 207 6.30 -0.71 0.64
N PHE A 208 6.62 -0.08 -0.49
CA PHE A 208 5.83 0.97 -1.11
C PHE A 208 5.63 0.68 -2.58
N SER A 209 4.48 1.12 -3.09
CA SER A 209 4.15 1.18 -4.50
C SER A 209 3.48 2.50 -4.84
N GLU A 210 3.81 3.05 -6.02
CA GLU A 210 3.14 4.19 -6.64
C GLU A 210 2.56 3.76 -7.98
N GLU A 211 1.24 3.86 -8.10
CA GLU A 211 0.48 3.48 -9.28
C GLU A 211 0.01 4.75 -10.00
N PHE A 212 0.74 5.12 -11.05
CA PHE A 212 0.44 6.29 -11.86
C PHE A 212 -0.52 5.94 -12.99
N ALA A 213 -1.44 6.85 -13.29
CA ALA A 213 -2.28 6.74 -14.47
C ALA A 213 -2.57 8.10 -15.10
N GLN A 214 -2.62 8.13 -16.43
CA GLN A 214 -3.26 9.19 -17.19
C GLN A 214 -4.71 8.79 -17.44
N LEU A 215 -5.62 9.27 -16.59
CA LEU A 215 -7.04 9.00 -16.73
C LEU A 215 -7.68 9.98 -17.70
N HIS A 216 -8.70 9.50 -18.41
CA HIS A 216 -9.54 10.37 -19.21
C HIS A 216 -10.26 11.32 -18.27
N SER A 217 -10.22 12.62 -18.58
CA SER A 217 -11.09 13.58 -17.89
C SER A 217 -12.54 13.17 -18.18
N THR A 218 -13.25 12.64 -17.18
CA THR A 218 -14.71 12.55 -17.30
C THR A 218 -15.24 13.98 -17.40
N PRO A 219 -16.03 14.32 -18.42
CA PRO A 219 -16.71 15.61 -18.45
C PRO A 219 -17.46 15.80 -17.12
N PRO A 220 -17.47 17.01 -16.53
CA PRO A 220 -18.32 17.27 -15.38
C PRO A 220 -19.74 16.80 -15.71
N PRO A 221 -20.46 16.17 -14.77
CA PRO A 221 -21.86 15.85 -14.98
C PRO A 221 -22.57 17.14 -15.42
N PRO A 222 -23.42 17.09 -16.47
CA PRO A 222 -24.13 18.27 -16.93
C PRO A 222 -24.84 18.93 -15.74
N PRO A 223 -24.83 20.27 -15.63
CA PRO A 223 -25.50 20.96 -14.54
C PRO A 223 -26.97 20.48 -14.48
N PRO A 224 -27.55 20.34 -13.27
CA PRO A 224 -28.94 19.96 -13.15
C PRO A 224 -29.80 20.86 -14.04
N PRO A 225 -30.82 20.31 -14.74
CA PRO A 225 -31.72 21.15 -15.50
C PRO A 225 -32.29 22.23 -14.57
N PRO A 226 -32.38 23.50 -15.03
CA PRO A 226 -32.94 24.57 -14.23
C PRO A 226 -34.31 24.13 -13.70
N PRO A 227 -34.66 24.45 -12.45
CA PRO A 227 -35.96 24.10 -11.89
C PRO A 227 -37.05 24.56 -12.86
N ARG A 228 -37.92 23.61 -13.25
CA ARG A 228 -39.06 23.90 -14.13
C ARG A 228 -39.81 25.09 -13.53
N PRO A 229 -40.08 26.17 -14.29
CA PRO A 229 -40.88 27.27 -13.80
C PRO A 229 -42.22 26.71 -13.33
N THR A 230 -42.46 26.74 -12.02
CA THR A 230 -43.79 26.55 -11.47
C THR A 230 -44.60 27.75 -11.95
N GLY A 231 -45.56 27.49 -12.83
CA GLY A 231 -46.37 28.50 -13.48
C GLY A 231 -47.02 29.45 -12.47
N GLY A 232 -46.46 30.65 -12.34
CA GLY A 232 -47.15 31.84 -11.89
C GLY A 232 -47.46 32.68 -13.12
N GLY A 233 -48.75 32.92 -13.37
CA GLY A 233 -49.23 33.67 -14.53
C GLY A 233 -48.62 35.07 -14.68
N PRO A 234 -48.66 35.66 -15.88
CA PRO A 234 -47.97 36.91 -16.16
C PRO A 234 -48.67 38.10 -15.49
N PRO A 235 -47.94 39.01 -14.81
CA PRO A 235 -48.44 40.35 -14.64
C PRO A 235 -48.28 41.10 -15.98
N ARG A 236 -49.41 41.52 -16.54
CA ARG A 236 -49.43 42.57 -17.57
C ARG A 236 -48.83 43.84 -16.97
N ASN A 237 -47.86 44.40 -17.70
CA ASN A 237 -47.44 45.80 -17.75
C ASN A 237 -45.91 45.94 -17.60
N SER A 238 -45.21 45.85 -18.72
CA SER A 238 -43.91 46.48 -18.90
C SER A 238 -43.84 46.98 -20.36
N PRO A 239 -43.51 48.26 -20.59
CA PRO A 239 -43.39 48.82 -21.94
C PRO A 239 -42.28 48.14 -22.75
N ALA A 240 -42.47 48.09 -24.07
CA ALA A 240 -41.51 47.53 -25.02
C ALA A 240 -40.14 48.24 -24.93
N PRO A 241 -39.01 47.50 -24.91
CA PRO A 241 -37.68 48.09 -25.04
C PRO A 241 -37.51 48.77 -26.40
N GLY A 242 -36.98 50.01 -26.38
CA GLY A 242 -36.71 50.82 -27.56
C GLY A 242 -35.62 50.24 -28.48
N ALA A 243 -35.59 50.73 -29.72
CA ALA A 243 -34.69 50.29 -30.79
C ALA A 243 -33.20 50.38 -30.41
N PRO A 244 -32.32 49.52 -30.99
CA PRO A 244 -30.90 49.48 -30.64
C PRO A 244 -30.18 50.80 -30.96
N GLY A 245 -29.55 51.40 -29.95
CA GLY A 245 -28.67 52.56 -30.11
C GLY A 245 -27.37 52.19 -30.85
N GLN A 246 -26.92 53.08 -31.73
CA GLN A 246 -25.65 53.00 -32.45
C GLN A 246 -24.45 52.85 -31.50
N PRO A 247 -23.43 52.05 -31.86
CA PRO A 247 -22.26 51.84 -31.03
C PRO A 247 -21.35 53.10 -30.99
N PRO A 248 -20.70 53.40 -29.85
CA PRO A 248 -19.79 54.53 -29.75
C PRO A 248 -18.45 54.23 -30.42
N VAL A 249 -17.94 55.23 -31.15
CA VAL A 249 -16.55 55.30 -31.61
C VAL A 249 -15.65 55.62 -30.41
N THR A 250 -14.65 54.78 -30.15
CA THR A 250 -13.56 55.11 -29.22
C THR A 250 -12.21 54.68 -29.78
N THR A 251 -11.24 55.54 -29.48
CA THR A 251 -9.87 55.69 -29.97
C THR A 251 -8.90 54.60 -29.49
N GLY A 252 -7.93 54.17 -30.32
CA GLY A 252 -6.72 53.48 -29.84
C GLY A 252 -5.75 54.44 -29.10
N PRO A 253 -4.53 54.02 -28.67
CA PRO A 253 -3.88 52.70 -28.78
C PRO A 253 -3.21 52.20 -27.47
N ALA A 254 -2.78 50.93 -27.41
CA ALA A 254 -1.67 50.49 -26.53
C ALA A 254 -0.95 49.29 -27.16
N ALA A 255 0.38 49.34 -27.15
CA ALA A 255 1.28 48.44 -27.87
C ALA A 255 1.34 47.02 -27.27
N THR A 256 1.38 46.03 -28.17
CA THR A 256 1.65 44.62 -27.90
C THR A 256 3.10 44.42 -27.45
N PRO A 257 3.40 43.70 -26.36
CA PRO A 257 4.75 43.21 -26.12
C PRO A 257 5.06 42.05 -27.09
N THR A 258 6.12 42.22 -27.87
CA THR A 258 6.72 41.21 -28.75
C THR A 258 7.14 39.98 -27.93
N PRO A 259 6.78 38.74 -28.32
CA PRO A 259 7.32 37.55 -27.70
C PRO A 259 8.81 37.42 -28.02
N SER A 260 9.63 37.27 -26.96
CA SER A 260 11.06 36.98 -27.06
C SER A 260 11.26 35.58 -27.64
N ALA A 261 12.25 35.43 -28.53
CA ALA A 261 12.55 34.18 -29.22
C ALA A 261 12.95 33.07 -28.23
N THR A 262 12.27 31.93 -28.33
CA THR A 262 12.69 30.66 -27.73
C THR A 262 14.02 30.20 -28.35
N PRO A 263 15.05 29.83 -27.58
CA PRO A 263 16.24 29.24 -28.16
C PRO A 263 15.90 27.88 -28.77
N THR A 264 16.18 27.74 -30.06
CA THR A 264 16.14 26.48 -30.82
C THR A 264 17.03 25.44 -30.14
N PRO A 265 16.53 24.25 -29.75
CA PRO A 265 17.42 23.19 -29.32
C PRO A 265 18.25 22.71 -30.51
N THR A 266 19.57 22.78 -30.37
CA THR A 266 20.54 22.22 -31.31
C THR A 266 20.31 20.71 -31.44
N PRO A 267 20.21 20.14 -32.65
CA PRO A 267 20.09 18.70 -32.83
C PRO A 267 21.39 18.01 -32.37
N VAL A 268 21.26 17.09 -31.42
CA VAL A 268 22.37 16.18 -31.05
C VAL A 268 22.54 15.17 -32.20
N PRO A 269 23.74 14.99 -32.75
CA PRO A 269 23.96 14.07 -33.87
C PRO A 269 23.63 12.62 -33.49
N ALA A 270 22.87 11.94 -34.34
CA ALA A 270 22.68 10.50 -34.26
C ALA A 270 24.01 9.80 -34.60
N GLY A 271 24.63 9.18 -33.59
CA GLY A 271 25.81 8.34 -33.80
C GLY A 271 26.47 7.92 -32.51
N LEU A 272 26.50 6.59 -32.28
CA LEU A 272 27.25 5.84 -31.28
C LEU A 272 26.58 5.67 -29.91
N LEU A 273 26.00 4.48 -29.73
CA LEU A 273 25.67 3.87 -28.45
C LEU A 273 26.88 3.97 -27.49
N PRO A 274 26.77 4.55 -26.30
CA PRO A 274 27.80 4.39 -25.29
C PRO A 274 27.67 2.99 -24.68
N ALA A 275 28.81 2.31 -24.64
CA ALA A 275 29.01 1.06 -23.93
C ALA A 275 28.51 1.15 -22.48
N ILE A 276 28.01 0.01 -22.00
CA ILE A 276 27.60 -0.31 -20.63
C ILE A 276 28.49 0.44 -19.62
N ALA A 277 27.93 1.49 -18.99
CA ALA A 277 28.51 2.04 -17.78
C ALA A 277 28.41 0.98 -16.67
N PRO A 278 29.45 0.77 -15.86
CA PRO A 278 29.36 -0.15 -14.74
C PRO A 278 28.25 0.32 -13.78
N ALA A 279 27.38 -0.63 -13.40
CA ALA A 279 26.33 -0.37 -12.43
C ALA A 279 26.91 0.28 -11.16
N PRO A 280 26.25 1.29 -10.59
CA PRO A 280 26.69 1.90 -9.33
C PRO A 280 26.70 0.83 -8.22
N PRO A 281 27.58 0.97 -7.21
CA PRO A 281 27.69 0.00 -6.13
C PRO A 281 26.34 -0.19 -5.42
N ILE A 282 26.02 -1.46 -5.14
CA ILE A 282 24.76 -1.99 -4.60
C ILE A 282 24.32 -1.32 -3.27
N TYR A 283 25.22 -0.54 -2.64
CA TYR A 283 24.96 0.19 -1.39
C TYR A 283 24.26 1.55 -1.56
N GLN A 284 24.22 2.15 -2.76
CA GLN A 284 23.59 3.48 -2.92
C GLN A 284 22.09 3.46 -3.24
N PHE A 285 21.54 2.30 -3.59
CA PHE A 285 20.14 2.13 -4.02
C PHE A 285 19.50 0.91 -3.35
N GLN A 286 19.62 0.79 -2.03
CA GLN A 286 19.00 -0.33 -1.33
C GLN A 286 17.49 -0.33 -1.60
N GLY A 287 17.03 -1.40 -2.26
CA GLY A 287 15.61 -1.69 -2.44
C GLY A 287 14.88 -1.00 -3.59
N LEU A 288 15.60 -0.55 -4.61
CA LEU A 288 15.01 -0.11 -5.89
C LEU A 288 15.18 -1.17 -6.98
N LEU A 289 14.18 -1.34 -7.84
CA LEU A 289 14.30 -2.09 -9.09
C LEU A 289 14.35 -1.13 -10.29
N PRO A 290 15.42 -1.08 -11.08
CA PRO A 290 15.41 -0.32 -12.33
C PRO A 290 14.49 -0.98 -13.38
N GLY A 291 13.93 -0.17 -14.27
CA GLY A 291 12.98 -0.60 -15.31
C GLY A 291 11.56 -0.09 -15.08
N SER A 292 11.28 1.14 -15.53
CA SER A 292 9.90 1.58 -15.71
C SER A 292 9.22 0.65 -16.72
N VAL A 293 8.01 0.18 -16.41
CA VAL A 293 7.24 -0.68 -17.33
C VAL A 293 6.85 0.05 -18.62
N GLU A 294 7.11 1.36 -18.72
CA GLU A 294 7.11 2.09 -19.99
C GLU A 294 8.16 1.58 -20.99
N SER A 295 9.21 0.85 -20.55
CA SER A 295 10.16 0.18 -21.45
C SER A 295 9.68 -1.18 -22.01
N VAL A 296 8.55 -1.71 -21.54
CA VAL A 296 7.94 -2.97 -22.02
C VAL A 296 6.61 -2.74 -22.76
N LEU A 297 6.07 -1.52 -22.71
CA LEU A 297 4.73 -1.22 -23.25
C LEU A 297 4.67 -1.01 -24.77
N GLU A 298 5.78 -1.09 -25.50
CA GLU A 298 5.79 -1.20 -26.98
C GLU A 298 5.57 -2.64 -27.48
N ALA A 299 5.43 -3.64 -26.59
CA ALA A 299 5.21 -5.04 -26.98
C ALA A 299 3.74 -5.51 -26.96
N PHE A 300 2.79 -4.68 -26.50
CA PHE A 300 1.39 -5.11 -26.31
C PHE A 300 0.32 -4.26 -27.02
N LEU A 301 0.71 -3.26 -27.83
CA LEU A 301 -0.22 -2.52 -28.70
C LEU A 301 -0.25 -3.00 -30.16
N ILE A 302 0.41 -4.12 -30.46
CA ILE A 302 0.27 -4.84 -31.75
C ILE A 302 0.09 -6.34 -31.47
N ALA A 303 -1.10 -6.72 -31.00
CA ALA A 303 -1.66 -8.07 -31.15
C ALA A 303 -3.19 -8.02 -31.03
#